data_AF-A0AAP2NY45-F1
#
_entry.id   AF-A0AAP2NY45-F1
#
_cell.length_a   1.000
_cell.length_b   1.000
_cell.length_c   1.000
_cell.angle_alpha   90.00
_cell.angle_beta   90.00
_cell.angle_gamma   90.00
#
_symmetry.space_group_name_H-M   'P 1'
#
loop_
_entity.id
_entity.type
_entity.pdbx_description
1 polymer ?
#
loop_
_entity_poly.entity_id
_entity_poly.type
_entity_poly.pdbx_seq_one_letter_code
_entity_poly.pdbx_strand_id
1 'polypeptide(L)' 'MKVRLLNNGEFETLEHLQFPVDVNGSKHGDGYLIEVPVNTLIDIDKVDSKALKRDVHPHDFYLFEIGSECEVIE' A
#
# COMPACT_ATOMS: atom_id res chain seq x y z
N MET A 1 11.18 -4.66 4.58
CA MET A 1 10.78 -6.08 4.65
C MET A 1 9.90 -6.38 3.45
N LYS A 2 9.92 -7.60 2.93
CA LYS A 2 8.97 -7.99 1.89
C LYS A 2 7.68 -8.45 2.52
N VAL A 3 6.59 -7.94 1.96
CA VAL A 3 5.23 -8.30 2.33
C VAL A 3 4.44 -8.61 1.08
N ARG A 4 3.51 -9.55 1.18
CA ARG A 4 2.52 -9.82 0.16
C ARG A 4 1.21 -9.21 0.63
N LEU A 5 0.73 -8.24 -0.13
CA LEU A 5 -0.61 -7.71 0.08
C LEU A 5 -1.60 -8.69 -0.53
N LEU A 6 -2.60 -9.08 0.26
CA LEU A 6 -3.62 -10.06 -0.10
C LEU A 6 -4.89 -9.37 -0.60
N ASN A 7 -5.15 -8.16 -0.10
CA ASN A 7 -6.20 -7.25 -0.54
C ASN A 7 -5.84 -5.80 -0.15
N ASN A 8 -6.67 -4.86 -0.57
CA ASN A 8 -6.53 -3.44 -0.33
C ASN A 8 -7.62 -2.87 0.58
N GLY A 9 -8.03 -3.55 1.66
CA GLY A 9 -9.09 -3.15 2.59
C GLY A 9 -9.65 -1.73 2.40
N GLU A 10 -10.83 -1.64 1.76
CA GLU A 10 -11.56 -0.39 1.46
C GLU A 10 -10.79 0.77 0.78
N PHE A 11 -9.53 0.60 0.37
CA PHE A 11 -8.73 1.61 -0.31
C PHE A 11 -9.12 1.68 -1.79
N GLU A 12 -10.13 2.51 -2.12
CA GLU A 12 -10.59 2.77 -3.50
C GLU A 12 -9.43 3.13 -4.43
N THR A 13 -8.48 3.92 -3.94
CA THR A 13 -7.28 4.33 -4.71
C THR A 13 -6.40 3.18 -5.21
N LEU A 14 -6.52 1.99 -4.62
CA LEU A 14 -5.75 0.79 -4.98
C LEU A 14 -6.56 -0.21 -5.81
N GLU A 15 -7.79 0.12 -6.23
CA GLU A 15 -8.68 -0.78 -7.00
C GLU A 15 -8.08 -1.29 -8.32
N HIS A 16 -7.11 -0.57 -8.86
CA HIS A 16 -6.45 -0.88 -10.13
C HIS A 16 -5.33 -1.93 -9.98
N LEU A 17 -4.92 -2.26 -8.76
CA LEU A 17 -3.90 -3.27 -8.50
C LEU A 17 -4.48 -4.67 -8.57
N GLN A 18 -3.69 -5.59 -9.11
CA GLN A 18 -4.03 -7.01 -9.10
C GLN A 18 -3.43 -7.67 -7.87
N PHE A 19 -4.29 -8.07 -6.93
CA PHE A 19 -3.89 -8.81 -5.74
C PHE A 19 -3.88 -10.32 -5.98
N PRO A 20 -2.98 -11.08 -5.32
CA PRO A 20 -1.97 -10.58 -4.38
C PRO A 20 -0.76 -9.94 -5.08
N VAL A 21 -0.11 -8.99 -4.40
CA VAL A 21 1.09 -8.29 -4.91
C VAL A 21 2.19 -8.23 -3.86
N ASP A 22 3.43 -8.48 -4.28
CA ASP A 22 4.61 -8.47 -3.42
C ASP A 22 5.27 -7.09 -3.44
N VAL A 23 5.42 -6.45 -2.28
CA VAL A 23 5.96 -5.10 -2.13
C VAL A 23 6.92 -4.99 -0.96
N ASN A 24 7.65 -3.88 -0.92
CA ASN A 24 8.44 -3.52 0.25
C ASN A 24 7.59 -2.71 1.21
N GLY A 25 7.61 -3.10 2.49
CA GLY A 25 7.00 -2.34 3.58
C GLY A 25 7.91 -2.22 4.80
N SER A 26 7.39 -1.54 5.83
CA SER A 26 7.97 -1.39 7.17
C SER A 26 6.93 -1.71 8.24
N LYS A 27 7.37 -2.20 9.41
CA LYS A 27 6.45 -2.36 10.55
C LYS A 27 6.03 -1.00 11.07
N HIS A 28 4.73 -0.85 11.34
CA HIS A 28 4.17 0.32 12.00
C HIS A 28 3.84 0.01 13.46
N GLY A 29 4.36 0.83 14.37
CA GLY A 29 4.06 0.75 15.80
C GLY A 29 4.25 -0.65 16.40
N ASP A 30 3.21 -1.13 17.08
CA ASP A 30 3.24 -2.34 17.92
C ASP A 30 3.24 -3.67 17.13
N GLY A 31 3.28 -3.61 15.80
CA GLY A 31 3.77 -4.72 14.96
C GLY A 31 2.71 -5.55 14.22
N TYR A 32 1.42 -5.18 14.28
CA TYR A 32 0.36 -5.82 13.48
C TYR A 32 0.05 -5.07 12.18
N LEU A 33 0.61 -3.87 12.00
CA LEU A 33 0.41 -3.05 10.82
C LEU A 33 1.71 -2.93 10.02
N ILE A 34 1.57 -2.95 8.70
CA ILE A 34 2.64 -2.73 7.74
C ILE A 34 2.37 -1.42 7.00
N GLU A 35 3.32 -0.50 7.07
CA GLU A 35 3.39 0.66 6.19
C GLU A 35 3.93 0.25 4.82
N VAL A 36 3.18 0.59 3.78
CA VAL A 36 3.66 0.54 2.39
C VAL A 36 3.61 1.94 1.81
N PRO A 37 4.75 2.51 1.38
CA PRO A 37 4.78 3.81 0.73
C PRO A 37 3.88 3.83 -0.50
N VAL A 38 3.07 4.90 -0.67
CA VAL A 38 2.10 4.98 -1.77
C VAL A 38 2.80 4.86 -3.13
N ASN A 39 3.99 5.45 -3.28
CA ASN A 39 4.78 5.38 -4.51
C ASN A 39 5.26 3.96 -4.90
N THR A 40 5.18 2.99 -3.99
CA THR A 40 5.49 1.58 -4.28
C THR A 40 4.33 0.90 -4.98
N LEU A 41 3.12 1.38 -4.73
CA LEU A 41 1.86 0.81 -5.23
C LEU A 41 1.32 1.58 -6.43
N ILE A 42 1.48 2.90 -6.41
CA ILE A 42 0.93 3.82 -7.39
C ILE A 42 2.06 4.68 -7.93
N ASP A 43 2.28 4.64 -9.24
CA ASP A 43 3.13 5.61 -9.91
C ASP A 43 2.37 6.94 -10.01
N ILE A 44 2.50 7.76 -8.97
CA ILE A 44 1.74 9.01 -8.82
C ILE A 44 1.96 9.99 -9.97
N ASP A 45 3.11 9.91 -10.65
CA ASP A 45 3.40 10.73 -11.82
C ASP A 45 2.58 10.29 -13.03
N LYS A 46 2.23 9.00 -13.11
CA LYS A 46 1.41 8.41 -14.18
C LYS A 46 -0.09 8.36 -13.89
N VAL A 47 -0.54 8.67 -12.66
CA VAL A 47 -1.97 8.81 -12.36
C VAL A 47 -2.54 9.99 -13.15
N ASP A 48 -3.61 9.81 -13.93
CA ASP A 48 -4.21 10.92 -14.70
C ASP A 48 -5.15 11.80 -13.84
N SER A 49 -5.51 11.32 -12.64
CA SER A 49 -6.38 12.04 -11.71
C SER A 49 -5.62 13.14 -10.96
N LYS A 50 -5.89 14.40 -11.32
CA LYS A 50 -5.39 15.59 -10.59
C LYS A 50 -5.87 15.66 -9.13
N ALA A 51 -7.00 15.03 -8.80
CA ALA A 51 -7.49 14.94 -7.43
C ALA A 51 -6.59 14.03 -6.59
N LEU A 52 -6.34 12.80 -7.07
CA LEU A 52 -5.41 11.86 -6.44
C LEU A 52 -4.01 12.45 -6.24
N LYS A 53 -3.46 13.18 -7.22
CA LYS A 53 -2.14 13.83 -7.07
C LYS A 53 -2.09 14.95 -6.02
N ARG A 54 -3.23 15.55 -5.67
CA ARG A 54 -3.31 16.61 -4.65
C ARG A 54 -3.50 16.04 -3.25
N ASP A 55 -4.25 14.96 -3.15
CA ASP A 55 -4.65 14.38 -1.87
C ASP A 55 -3.64 13.34 -1.38
N VAL A 56 -2.79 12.82 -2.27
CA VAL A 56 -1.73 11.86 -1.95
C VAL A 56 -0.38 12.51 -2.13
N HIS A 57 0.41 12.56 -1.06
CA HIS A 57 1.80 12.99 -1.09
C HIS A 57 2.72 11.79 -1.37
N PRO A 58 3.85 11.95 -2.10
CA PRO A 58 4.80 10.85 -2.35
C PRO A 58 5.41 10.21 -1.11
N HIS A 59 5.23 10.84 0.05
CA HIS A 59 5.72 10.38 1.35
C HIS A 59 4.60 9.75 2.21
N ASP A 60 3.38 9.70 1.68
CA ASP A 60 2.27 9.02 2.34
C ASP A 60 2.47 7.50 2.26
N PHE A 61 1.78 6.80 3.14
CA PHE A 61 1.80 5.36 3.24
C PHE A 61 0.39 4.81 3.47
N TYR A 62 0.15 3.62 2.95
CA TYR A 62 -1.00 2.80 3.34
C TYR A 62 -0.59 1.90 4.49
N LEU A 63 -1.53 1.64 5.40
CA LEU A 63 -1.37 0.68 6.48
C LEU A 63 -2.15 -0.57 6.14
N PHE A 64 -1.49 -1.72 6.21
CA PHE A 64 -2.09 -3.03 6.00
C PHE A 64 -1.94 -3.88 7.26
N GLU A 65 -3.04 -4.49 7.70
CA GLU A 65 -3.08 -5.40 8.83
C GLU A 65 -2.56 -6.79 8.44
N ILE A 66 -1.65 -7.31 9.27
CA ILE A 66 -1.04 -8.63 9.06
C ILE A 66 -2.06 -9.71 9.40
N GLY A 67 -2.26 -10.65 8.48
CA GLY A 67 -3.16 -11.79 8.62
C GLY A 67 -4.55 -11.56 8.02
N SER A 68 -4.97 -10.31 7.81
CA SER A 68 -6.23 -9.94 7.14
C SER A 68 -5.98 -9.32 5.77
N GLU A 69 -5.05 -8.37 5.66
CA GLU A 69 -4.78 -7.59 4.45
C GLU A 69 -3.42 -7.91 3.83
N CYS A 70 -2.46 -8.38 4.64
CA CYS A 70 -1.13 -8.75 4.15
C CYS A 70 -0.49 -9.92 4.93
N GLU A 71 0.54 -10.52 4.34
CA GLU A 71 1.44 -11.48 4.99
C GLU A 71 2.91 -11.07 4.83
N VAL A 72 3.75 -11.33 5.83
CA VAL A 72 5.21 -11.07 5.76
C VAL A 72 5.88 -12.28 5.12
N ILE A 73 6.66 -12.07 4.06
CA ILE A 73 7.21 -13.17 3.24
C ILE A 73 8.74 -13.28 3.21
N GLU A 74 9.50 -12.26 3.69
CA GLU A 74 10.92 -12.32 4.13
C GLU A 74 11.55 -10.90 4.31
#